data_AF-A0AA39YTW5-F1
#
_entry.id   AF-A0AA39YTW5-F1
#
_cell.length_a   1.000
_cell.length_b   1.000
_cell.length_c   1.000
_cell.angle_alpha   90.00
_cell.angle_beta   90.00
_cell.angle_gamma   90.00
#
_symmetry.space_group_name_H-M   'P 1'
#
loop_
_entity.id
_entity.type
_entity.pdbx_description
1 polymer ?
#
loop_
_entity_poly.entity_id
_entity_poly.type
_entity_poly.pdbx_seq_one_letter_code
_entity_poly.pdbx_strand_id
1 'polypeptide(L)' 'GPIDVEAHCAVTMPNGNQCHRSLRCKRHSMRAKRFVVGRSAPLDVLLQRLIQH' A
#
# COMPACT_ATOMS: atom_id res chain seq x y z
N GLY A 1 14.10 -5.36 3.10
CA GLY A 1 14.01 -4.04 3.78
C GLY A 1 12.70 -3.95 4.55
N PRO A 2 12.57 -3.01 5.48
CA PRO A 2 11.32 -2.74 6.18
C PRO A 2 10.20 -2.36 5.21
N ILE A 3 8.95 -2.54 5.64
CA ILE A 3 7.79 -2.05 4.89
C ILE A 3 7.78 -0.53 4.95
N ASP A 4 7.87 0.08 3.79
CA ASP A 4 7.52 1.49 3.60
C ASP A 4 6.04 1.58 3.15
N VAL A 5 5.18 2.08 4.02
CA VAL A 5 3.73 2.22 3.76
C VAL A 5 3.39 3.30 2.73
N GLU A 6 4.35 4.18 2.40
CA GLU A 6 4.24 5.22 1.37
C GLU A 6 4.49 4.65 -0.04
N ALA A 7 5.33 3.61 -0.15
CA ALA A 7 5.72 3.01 -1.43
C ALA A 7 5.12 1.60 -1.67
N HIS A 8 4.81 0.88 -0.60
CA HIS A 8 4.31 -0.50 -0.66
C HIS A 8 2.81 -0.64 -0.37
N CYS A 9 2.23 -1.72 -0.88
CA CYS A 9 0.84 -2.10 -0.66
C CYS A 9 0.53 -2.24 0.83
N ALA A 10 1.42 -2.88 1.60
CA ALA A 10 1.38 -2.99 3.06
C ALA A 10 0.11 -3.62 3.66
N VAL A 11 -0.81 -4.12 2.85
CA VAL A 11 -1.96 -4.94 3.29
C VAL A 11 -1.44 -6.16 4.03
N THR A 12 -1.96 -6.38 5.24
CA THR A 12 -1.67 -7.56 6.05
C THR A 12 -2.22 -8.82 5.37
N MET A 13 -1.36 -9.81 5.21
CA MET A 13 -1.67 -11.10 4.62
C MET A 13 -2.08 -12.10 5.73
N PRO A 14 -2.70 -13.25 5.38
CA PRO A 14 -3.12 -14.25 6.37
C PRO A 14 -2.00 -14.79 7.26
N ASN A 15 -0.75 -14.75 6.78
CA ASN A 15 0.43 -15.18 7.52
C ASN A 15 0.99 -14.10 8.47
N GLY A 16 0.28 -12.99 8.68
CA GLY A 16 0.69 -11.87 9.54
C GLY A 16 1.68 -10.90 8.89
N ASN A 17 2.35 -11.29 7.80
CA ASN A 17 3.25 -10.39 7.08
C ASN A 17 2.47 -9.37 6.25
N GLN A 18 3.09 -8.22 6.00
CA GLN A 18 2.52 -7.20 5.12
C GLN A 18 2.98 -7.40 3.67
N CYS A 19 2.17 -6.95 2.71
CA CYS A 19 2.52 -7.05 1.30
C CYS A 19 3.64 -6.07 0.91
N HIS A 20 4.81 -6.59 0.55
CA HIS A 20 5.99 -5.84 0.09
C HIS A 20 5.94 -5.38 -1.38
N ARG A 21 4.83 -5.62 -2.10
CA ARG A 21 4.68 -5.14 -3.49
C ARG A 21 4.40 -3.64 -3.50
N SER A 22 4.55 -2.99 -4.65
CA SER A 22 4.23 -1.56 -4.80
C SER A 22 2.77 -1.24 -4.44
N LEU A 23 2.47 0.03 -4.15
CA LEU A 23 1.10 0.52 -3.92
C LEU A 23 0.10 0.10 -5.02
N ARG A 24 0.59 -0.02 -6.26
CA ARG A 24 -0.20 -0.43 -7.44
C ARG A 24 -0.34 -1.95 -7.59
N CYS A 25 -0.01 -2.75 -6.58
CA CYS A 25 -0.08 -4.21 -6.69
C CYS A 25 -1.47 -4.68 -7.15
N LYS A 26 -1.53 -5.71 -8.00
CA LYS A 26 -2.80 -6.28 -8.49
C LYS A 26 -3.36 -7.39 -7.60
N ARG A 27 -2.67 -7.72 -6.49
CA ARG A 27 -3.06 -8.83 -5.58
C ARG A 27 -4.15 -8.46 -4.57
N HIS A 28 -4.28 -7.19 -4.25
CA HIS A 28 -5.21 -6.72 -3.23
C HIS A 28 -6.16 -5.70 -3.81
N SER A 29 -7.42 -5.74 -3.35
CA SER A 29 -8.43 -4.78 -3.75
C SER A 29 -8.09 -3.37 -3.26
N MET A 30 -8.63 -2.35 -3.92
CA MET A 30 -8.49 -0.96 -3.48
C MET A 30 -9.04 -0.75 -2.08
N ARG A 31 -10.16 -1.42 -1.75
CA ARG A 31 -10.73 -1.39 -0.40
C ARG A 31 -9.72 -1.89 0.63
N ALA A 32 -9.12 -3.07 0.42
CA ALA A 32 -8.14 -3.63 1.35
C ALA A 32 -6.94 -2.70 1.52
N LYS A 33 -6.44 -2.12 0.43
CA LYS A 33 -5.34 -1.15 0.50
C LYS A 33 -5.73 0.09 1.31
N ARG A 34 -6.93 0.66 1.14
CA ARG A 34 -7.37 1.87 1.88
C ARG A 34 -7.42 1.69 3.40
N PHE A 35 -7.56 0.46 3.89
CA PHE A 35 -7.55 0.16 5.34
C PHE A 35 -6.14 0.06 5.95
N VAL A 36 -5.08 0.15 5.16
CA VAL A 36 -3.70 0.16 5.69
C VAL A 36 -3.47 1.45 6.48
N VAL A 37 -3.19 1.29 7.77
CA VAL A 37 -2.86 2.37 8.71
C VAL A 37 -1.41 2.81 8.57
N GLY A 38 -1.08 3.99 9.11
CA GLY A 38 0.30 4.50 9.18
C GLY A 38 0.79 5.27 7.94
N ARG A 39 -0.03 5.39 6.89
CA ARG A 39 0.26 6.28 5.76
C ARG A 39 0.17 7.74 6.14
N SER A 40 1.00 8.59 5.54
CA SER A 40 0.92 10.05 5.74
C SER A 40 -0.30 10.67 5.05
N ALA A 41 -0.86 10.00 4.04
CA ALA A 41 -1.99 10.47 3.26
C ALA A 41 -2.90 9.31 2.80
N PRO A 42 -4.16 9.60 2.40
CA PRO A 42 -5.04 8.59 1.81
C PRO A 42 -4.40 7.88 0.61
N LEU A 43 -4.77 6.61 0.39
CA LEU A 43 -4.23 5.78 -0.69
C LEU A 43 -4.29 6.48 -2.06
N ASP A 44 -5.40 7.15 -2.35
CA ASP A 44 -5.63 7.77 -3.66
C ASP A 44 -4.66 8.95 -3.91
N VAL A 45 -4.29 9.70 -2.86
CA VAL A 45 -3.27 10.76 -2.93
C VAL A 45 -1.88 10.17 -3.17
N LEU A 46 -1.53 9.09 -2.46
CA LEU A 46 -0.25 8.41 -2.66
C LEU A 46 -0.13 7.78 -4.06
N LEU A 47 -1.23 7.20 -4.57
CA LEU A 47 -1.26 6.69 -5.93
C LEU A 47 -1.08 7.80 -6.96
N GLN A 48 -1.71 8.95 -6.76
CA GLN A 48 -1.53 10.10 -7.66
C GLN A 48 -0.07 10.54 -7.73
N ARG A 49 0.62 10.62 -6.59
CA ARG A 49 2.08 10.93 -6.53
C ARG A 49 2.90 9.93 -7.35
N LEU A 50 2.60 8.63 -7.26
CA LEU A 50 3.32 7.58 -7.99
C LEU A 50 3.09 7.55 -9.50
N ILE A 51 2.06 8.22 -10.00
CA ILE A 51 1.75 8.27 -11.45
C ILE A 51 2.43 9.50 -12.09
N GLN A 52 2.90 10.45 -11.28
CA GLN A 52 3.58 11.68 -11.72
C GLN A 52 5.11 11.55 -11.82
N HIS A 53 5.65 10.35 -11.52
CA HIS A 53 7.08 10.01 -11.58
C HIS A 53 7.26 8.72 -12.38
#